data_AF-N1PRX9-F1
#
_entry.id   AF-N1PRX9-F1
#
_cell.length_a   1.000
_cell.length_b   1.000
_cell.length_c   1.000
_cell.angle_alpha   90.00
_cell.angle_beta   90.00
_cell.angle_gamma   90.00
#
_symmetry.space_group_name_H-M   'P 1'
#
loop_
_entity.id
_entity.type
_entity.pdbx_description
1 polymer ?
#
loop_
_entity_poly.entity_id
_entity_poly.type
_entity_poly.pdbx_seq_one_letter_code
_entity_poly.pdbx_strand_id
1 'polypeptide(L)'
;MASGPPVPEANCAICGAPPFPECPHEGQSLEKALNQAFERWSGWQTIRDWVLNHARNQIISTFHALRAMRLEAHHNYLQTLPYYTLFHKYSGRPPLQPAQLQLIHSQIQQANTILQQGIDQDWRTSCLRYPEVLDYYFSLVRYDYPSDKEEVIQDPRFGPTRERQARVKDSRRDSVDMTVKDHRKRDRRRSRGGKSPPPEAPMPYRGYR
;
A
#
# COMPACT_ATOMS: atom_id res chain seq x y z
N MET A 1 39.64 -51.17 13.80
CA MET A 1 39.15 -49.83 13.41
C MET A 1 38.23 -49.36 14.52
N ALA A 2 38.70 -48.47 15.40
CA ALA A 2 37.88 -47.96 16.50
C ALA A 2 36.96 -46.87 15.94
N SER A 3 35.66 -47.15 15.87
CA SER A 3 34.62 -46.15 15.67
C SER A 3 34.70 -45.13 16.80
N GLY A 4 34.95 -43.87 16.47
CA GLY A 4 34.94 -42.77 17.44
C GLY A 4 33.60 -42.69 18.18
N PRO A 5 33.55 -41.98 19.32
CA PRO A 5 32.32 -41.81 20.08
C PRO A 5 31.22 -41.21 19.18
N PRO A 6 29.96 -41.68 19.29
CA PRO A 6 28.86 -41.13 18.51
C PRO A 6 28.68 -39.65 18.83
N VAL A 7 28.59 -38.82 17.80
CA VAL A 7 28.32 -37.39 17.94
C VAL A 7 26.88 -37.24 18.42
N PRO A 8 26.62 -36.59 19.57
CA PRO A 8 25.26 -36.40 20.06
C PRO A 8 24.49 -35.46 19.11
N GLU A 9 23.34 -35.92 18.65
CA GLU A 9 22.42 -35.13 17.83
C GLU A 9 21.43 -34.37 18.72
N ALA A 10 20.96 -33.22 18.24
CA ALA A 10 20.01 -32.39 18.98
C ALA A 10 18.59 -32.95 18.90
N ASN A 11 17.87 -32.92 20.02
CA ASN A 11 16.43 -33.13 20.04
C ASN A 11 15.70 -31.88 19.52
N CYS A 12 14.47 -32.05 19.07
CA CYS A 12 13.63 -30.95 18.59
C CYS A 12 13.52 -29.83 19.63
N ALA A 13 13.85 -28.60 19.23
CA ALA A 13 13.84 -27.41 20.09
C ALA A 13 12.44 -26.99 20.58
N ILE A 14 11.38 -27.51 19.94
CA ILE A 14 9.98 -27.16 20.26
C ILE A 14 9.33 -28.23 21.16
N CYS A 15 9.51 -29.52 20.85
CA CYS A 15 8.84 -30.61 21.56
C CYS A 15 9.78 -31.62 22.26
N GLY A 16 11.09 -31.53 22.05
CA GLY A 16 12.08 -32.41 22.67
C GLY A 16 12.18 -33.82 22.07
N ALA A 17 11.52 -34.09 20.94
CA ALA A 17 11.59 -35.39 20.25
C ALA A 17 13.01 -35.68 19.72
N PRO A 18 13.42 -36.96 19.64
CA PRO A 18 14.69 -37.35 19.04
C PRO A 18 14.75 -36.93 17.55
N PRO A 19 15.97 -36.77 17.00
CA PRO A 19 16.21 -36.29 15.63
C PRO A 19 15.64 -37.20 14.53
N PHE A 20 15.47 -38.49 14.83
CA PHE A 20 14.83 -39.44 13.93
C PHE A 20 13.57 -40.06 14.55
N PRO A 21 12.43 -40.09 13.83
CA PRO A 21 12.19 -39.46 12.52
C PRO A 21 12.15 -37.92 12.60
N GLU A 22 12.38 -37.26 11.46
CA GLU A 22 12.41 -35.79 11.38
C GLU A 22 11.11 -35.16 11.92
N CYS A 23 11.25 -34.23 12.87
CA CYS A 23 10.13 -33.61 13.56
C CYS A 23 9.69 -32.32 12.86
N PRO A 24 8.40 -32.12 12.51
CA PRO A 24 7.97 -31.00 11.68
C PRO A 24 7.95 -29.63 12.40
N HIS A 25 8.07 -29.60 13.73
CA HIS A 25 7.85 -28.37 14.51
C HIS A 25 8.87 -27.26 14.21
N GLU A 26 10.13 -27.60 13.96
CA GLU A 26 11.17 -26.60 13.68
C GLU A 26 10.96 -25.94 12.31
N GLY A 27 10.63 -26.73 11.28
CA GLY A 27 10.28 -26.23 9.95
C GLY A 27 9.06 -25.30 9.99
N GLN A 28 8.00 -25.70 10.71
CA GLN A 28 6.82 -24.86 10.90
C GLN A 28 7.13 -23.57 11.67
N SER A 29 8.03 -23.62 12.64
CA SER A 29 8.47 -22.44 13.39
C SER A 29 9.22 -21.46 12.48
N LEU A 30 10.13 -21.97 11.65
CA LEU A 30 10.87 -21.19 10.67
C LEU A 30 9.93 -20.52 9.65
N GLU A 31 8.98 -21.29 9.09
CA GLU A 31 8.00 -20.77 8.13
C GLU A 31 7.16 -19.64 8.73
N LYS A 32 6.70 -19.79 9.98
CA LYS A 32 5.99 -18.72 10.70
C LYS A 32 6.84 -17.48 10.88
N ALA A 33 8.10 -17.65 11.29
CA ALA A 33 9.02 -16.53 11.49
C ALA A 33 9.32 -15.79 10.17
N LEU A 34 9.48 -16.54 9.07
CA LEU A 34 9.65 -15.99 7.72
C LEU A 34 8.44 -15.15 7.31
N ASN A 35 7.23 -15.69 7.45
CA ASN A 35 6.00 -14.97 7.12
C ASN A 35 5.87 -13.67 7.94
N GLN A 36 6.16 -13.71 9.24
CA GLN A 36 6.16 -12.52 10.08
C GLN A 36 7.22 -11.49 9.66
N ALA A 37 8.39 -11.92 9.20
CA ALA A 37 9.42 -11.02 8.68
C ALA A 37 8.99 -10.39 7.35
N PHE A 38 8.37 -11.18 6.47
CA PHE A 38 7.85 -10.72 5.18
C PHE A 38 6.70 -9.72 5.34
N GLU A 39 5.78 -9.94 6.28
CA GLU A 39 4.70 -8.99 6.60
C GLU A 39 5.22 -7.62 7.06
N ARG A 40 6.34 -7.60 7.79
CA ARG A 40 7.00 -6.35 8.22
C ARG A 40 7.77 -5.69 7.07
N TRP A 41 8.13 -6.44 6.03
CA TRP A 41 8.86 -5.91 4.89
C TRP A 41 7.90 -5.18 3.94
N SER A 42 7.90 -3.85 4.03
CA SER A 42 7.02 -2.99 3.22
C SER A 42 7.43 -2.88 1.75
N GLY A 43 8.59 -3.40 1.35
CA GLY A 43 9.16 -3.22 0.01
C GLY A 43 8.21 -3.65 -1.11
N TRP A 44 7.58 -4.82 -0.97
CA TRP A 44 6.61 -5.30 -1.95
C TRP A 44 5.39 -4.37 -2.10
N GLN A 45 4.85 -3.86 -0.99
CA GLN A 45 3.70 -2.96 -1.03
C GLN A 45 4.08 -1.61 -1.67
N THR A 46 5.24 -1.06 -1.31
CA THR A 46 5.76 0.18 -1.92
C THR A 46 5.90 0.05 -3.43
N ILE A 47 6.37 -1.10 -3.90
CA ILE A 47 6.57 -1.36 -5.33
C ILE A 47 5.24 -1.52 -6.05
N ARG A 48 4.32 -2.30 -5.47
CA ARG A 48 2.97 -2.44 -6.00
C ARG A 48 2.28 -1.08 -6.11
N ASP A 49 2.35 -0.24 -5.08
CA ASP A 49 1.73 1.08 -5.07
C ASP A 49 2.37 2.01 -6.11
N TRP A 50 3.70 1.99 -6.22
CA TRP A 50 4.41 2.75 -7.24
C TRP A 50 3.96 2.35 -8.65
N VAL A 51 3.98 1.06 -8.98
CA VAL A 51 3.57 0.53 -10.29
C VAL A 51 2.11 0.88 -10.57
N LEU A 52 1.19 0.65 -9.63
CA LEU A 52 -0.23 0.92 -9.81
C LEU A 52 -0.52 2.39 -10.07
N ASN A 53 0.14 3.29 -9.35
CA ASN A 53 -0.06 4.73 -9.53
C ASN A 53 0.44 5.19 -10.90
N HIS A 54 1.62 4.73 -11.34
CA HIS A 54 2.15 5.09 -12.64
C HIS A 54 1.33 4.52 -13.80
N ALA A 55 0.93 3.25 -13.70
CA ALA A 55 0.07 2.61 -14.70
C ALA A 55 -1.27 3.34 -14.83
N ARG A 56 -1.93 3.66 -13.71
CA ARG A 56 -3.18 4.42 -13.70
C ARG A 56 -3.00 5.79 -14.36
N ASN A 57 -1.95 6.52 -14.00
CA ASN A 57 -1.68 7.84 -14.56
C ASN A 57 -1.43 7.79 -16.07
N GLN A 58 -0.70 6.79 -16.55
CA GLN A 58 -0.44 6.60 -17.98
C GLN A 58 -1.74 6.34 -18.78
N ILE A 59 -2.61 5.46 -18.27
CA ILE A 59 -3.90 5.17 -18.90
C ILE A 59 -4.80 6.41 -18.90
N ILE A 60 -4.90 7.12 -17.78
CA ILE A 60 -5.70 8.34 -17.65
C ILE A 60 -5.19 9.43 -18.59
N SER A 61 -3.87 9.66 -18.63
CA SER A 61 -3.25 10.65 -19.52
C SER A 61 -3.53 10.35 -21.00
N THR A 62 -3.37 9.09 -21.39
CA THR A 62 -3.67 8.64 -22.76
C THR A 62 -5.14 8.86 -23.11
N PHE A 63 -6.06 8.48 -22.22
CA PHE A 63 -7.49 8.70 -22.43
C PHE A 63 -7.83 10.19 -22.54
N HIS A 64 -7.24 11.05 -21.72
CA HIS A 64 -7.46 12.50 -21.82
C HIS A 64 -7.04 13.07 -23.16
N ALA A 65 -5.93 12.61 -23.73
CA ALA A 65 -5.51 13.00 -25.07
C ALA A 65 -6.52 12.55 -26.14
N LEU A 66 -6.98 11.30 -26.09
CA LEU A 66 -8.01 10.78 -27.02
C LEU A 66 -9.33 11.56 -26.90
N ARG A 67 -9.78 11.81 -25.67
CA ARG A 67 -10.98 12.59 -25.39
C ARG A 67 -10.87 14.02 -25.93
N ALA A 68 -9.71 14.67 -25.75
CA ALA A 68 -9.48 16.02 -26.27
C ALA A 68 -9.62 16.05 -27.80
N MET A 69 -8.98 15.10 -28.51
CA MET A 69 -9.11 14.99 -29.97
C MET A 69 -10.56 14.77 -30.42
N ARG A 70 -11.34 13.94 -29.70
CA ARG A 70 -12.76 13.74 -30.02
C ARG A 70 -13.61 14.97 -29.80
N LEU A 71 -13.36 15.72 -28.73
CA LEU A 71 -14.08 16.97 -28.45
C LEU A 71 -13.80 18.01 -29.53
N GLU A 72 -12.57 18.12 -29.98
CA GLU A 72 -12.18 19.00 -31.08
C GLU A 72 -12.84 18.58 -32.40
N ALA A 73 -12.76 17.30 -32.77
CA ALA A 73 -13.40 16.77 -33.97
C ALA A 73 -14.93 16.97 -33.96
N HIS A 74 -15.56 16.76 -32.80
CA HIS A 74 -16.98 16.99 -32.62
C HIS A 74 -17.34 18.47 -32.75
N HIS A 75 -16.55 19.37 -32.14
CA HIS A 75 -16.74 20.81 -32.31
C HIS A 75 -16.68 21.21 -33.79
N ASN A 76 -15.64 20.75 -34.50
CA ASN A 76 -15.47 21.02 -35.93
C ASN A 76 -16.65 20.48 -36.75
N TYR A 77 -17.13 19.27 -36.45
CA TYR A 77 -18.29 18.68 -37.10
C TYR A 77 -19.56 19.51 -36.89
N LEU A 78 -19.82 19.98 -35.66
CA LEU A 78 -20.98 20.81 -35.39
C LEU A 78 -20.97 22.10 -36.23
N GLN A 79 -19.79 22.72 -36.42
CA GLN A 79 -19.67 23.92 -37.28
C GLN A 79 -20.08 23.66 -38.75
N THR A 80 -20.03 22.41 -39.21
CA THR A 80 -20.47 22.04 -40.57
C THR A 80 -21.97 21.80 -40.69
N LEU A 81 -22.69 21.66 -39.57
CA LEU A 81 -24.12 21.35 -39.59
C LEU A 81 -24.93 22.56 -40.11
N PRO A 82 -25.96 22.30 -40.94
CA PRO A 82 -26.88 23.34 -41.39
C PRO A 82 -27.48 24.11 -40.22
N TYR A 83 -27.49 25.44 -40.31
CA TYR A 83 -28.07 26.34 -39.29
C TYR A 83 -27.39 26.34 -37.91
N TYR A 84 -26.31 25.56 -37.70
CA TYR A 84 -25.64 25.50 -36.40
C TYR A 84 -25.03 26.84 -35.96
N THR A 85 -24.41 27.58 -36.88
CA THR A 85 -23.82 28.90 -36.60
C THR A 85 -24.89 29.89 -36.11
N LEU A 86 -26.08 29.88 -36.71
CA LEU A 86 -27.23 30.66 -36.26
C LEU A 86 -27.73 30.16 -34.90
N PHE A 87 -27.90 28.84 -34.75
CA PHE A 87 -28.32 28.22 -33.50
C PHE A 87 -27.42 28.63 -32.32
N HIS A 88 -26.10 28.58 -32.51
CA HIS A 88 -25.11 28.99 -31.51
C HIS A 88 -25.14 30.50 -31.23
N LYS A 89 -25.21 31.34 -32.28
CA LYS A 89 -25.25 32.80 -32.16
C LYS A 89 -26.45 33.31 -31.35
N TYR A 90 -27.60 32.65 -31.48
CA TYR A 90 -28.83 33.01 -30.77
C TYR A 90 -29.08 32.17 -29.51
N SER A 91 -28.04 31.59 -28.91
CA SER A 91 -28.12 30.82 -27.65
C SER A 91 -29.19 29.72 -27.67
N GLY A 92 -29.34 29.04 -28.80
CA GLY A 92 -30.32 27.96 -29.00
C GLY A 92 -31.74 28.42 -29.32
N ARG A 93 -31.97 29.72 -29.54
CA ARG A 93 -33.28 30.28 -29.94
C ARG A 93 -33.19 31.11 -31.23
N PRO A 94 -32.69 30.53 -32.35
CA PRO A 94 -32.58 31.27 -33.59
C PRO A 94 -33.96 31.51 -34.23
N PRO A 95 -34.14 32.58 -35.02
CA PRO A 95 -35.38 32.88 -35.74
C PRO A 95 -35.52 31.96 -36.97
N LEU A 96 -35.66 30.66 -36.73
CA LEU A 96 -35.81 29.62 -37.75
C LEU A 96 -37.23 29.06 -37.75
N GLN A 97 -37.65 28.49 -38.88
CA GLN A 97 -38.92 27.79 -38.95
C GLN A 97 -38.92 26.54 -38.05
N PRO A 98 -40.07 26.10 -37.52
CA PRO A 98 -40.13 24.94 -36.62
C PRO A 98 -39.49 23.67 -37.18
N ALA A 99 -39.67 23.38 -38.47
CA ALA A 99 -39.05 22.22 -39.12
C ALA A 99 -37.52 22.30 -39.16
N GLN A 100 -36.96 23.49 -39.40
CA GLN A 100 -35.51 23.73 -39.40
C GLN A 100 -34.93 23.61 -38.00
N LEU A 101 -35.65 24.10 -36.98
CA LEU A 101 -35.27 23.93 -35.56
C LEU A 101 -35.23 22.45 -35.15
N GLN A 102 -36.25 21.68 -35.54
CA GLN A 102 -36.28 20.24 -35.25
C GLN A 102 -35.12 19.50 -35.92
N LEU A 103 -34.78 19.87 -37.16
CA LEU A 103 -33.65 19.28 -37.88
C LEU A 103 -32.31 19.53 -37.18
N ILE A 104 -32.00 20.77 -36.80
CA ILE A 104 -30.73 21.05 -36.12
C ILE A 104 -30.67 20.40 -34.74
N HIS A 105 -31.78 20.35 -34.01
CA HIS A 105 -31.84 19.64 -32.73
C HIS A 105 -31.55 18.15 -32.90
N SER A 106 -32.18 17.48 -33.87
CA SER A 106 -31.95 16.05 -34.08
C SER A 106 -30.51 15.76 -34.51
N GLN A 107 -29.93 16.61 -35.37
CA GLN A 107 -28.53 16.48 -35.80
C GLN A 107 -27.55 16.68 -34.64
N ILE A 108 -27.76 17.68 -33.78
CA ILE A 108 -26.93 17.89 -32.58
C ILE A 108 -27.06 16.69 -31.63
N GLN A 109 -28.28 16.20 -31.38
CA GLN A 109 -28.51 15.04 -30.52
C GLN A 109 -27.82 13.78 -31.06
N GLN A 110 -27.89 13.54 -32.37
CA GLN A 110 -27.19 12.45 -33.02
C GLN A 110 -25.66 12.60 -32.87
N ALA A 111 -25.13 13.79 -33.13
CA ALA A 111 -23.70 14.08 -32.98
C ALA A 111 -23.21 13.85 -31.55
N ASN A 112 -23.99 14.24 -30.54
CA ASN A 112 -23.69 14.05 -29.12
C ASN A 112 -23.67 12.56 -28.76
N THR A 113 -24.63 11.79 -29.29
CA THR A 113 -24.67 10.33 -29.08
C THR A 113 -23.42 9.66 -29.63
N ILE A 114 -23.01 10.03 -30.85
CA ILE A 114 -21.79 9.48 -31.49
C ILE A 114 -20.54 9.87 -30.69
N LEU A 115 -20.44 11.12 -30.24
CA LEU A 115 -19.33 11.57 -29.39
C LEU A 115 -19.24 10.74 -28.12
N GLN A 116 -20.36 10.55 -27.42
CA GLN A 116 -20.39 9.79 -26.17
C GLN A 116 -19.95 8.33 -26.39
N GLN A 117 -20.49 7.66 -27.41
CA GLN A 117 -20.09 6.30 -27.78
C GLN A 117 -18.59 6.20 -28.10
N GLY A 118 -18.05 7.19 -28.80
CA GLY A 118 -16.62 7.27 -29.10
C GLY A 118 -15.77 7.42 -27.83
N ILE A 119 -16.17 8.30 -26.91
CA ILE A 119 -15.48 8.49 -25.62
C ILE A 119 -15.53 7.19 -24.80
N ASP A 120 -16.68 6.52 -24.73
CA ASP A 120 -16.84 5.26 -24.00
C ASP A 120 -15.96 4.15 -24.58
N GLN A 121 -15.85 4.08 -25.91
CA GLN A 121 -15.01 3.12 -26.59
C GLN A 121 -13.51 3.39 -26.36
N ASP A 122 -13.08 4.66 -26.39
CA ASP A 122 -11.70 5.02 -26.10
C ASP A 122 -11.33 4.72 -24.64
N TRP A 123 -12.25 4.95 -23.70
CA TRP A 123 -12.06 4.59 -22.31
C TRP A 123 -11.90 3.07 -22.14
N ARG A 124 -12.79 2.28 -22.74
CA ARG A 124 -12.69 0.82 -22.73
C ARG A 124 -11.35 0.34 -23.30
N THR A 125 -10.96 0.88 -24.45
CA THR A 125 -9.70 0.53 -25.13
C THR A 125 -8.50 0.90 -24.26
N SER A 126 -8.53 2.06 -23.60
CA SER A 126 -7.47 2.49 -22.69
C SER A 126 -7.34 1.52 -21.49
N CYS A 127 -8.46 1.10 -20.90
CA CYS A 127 -8.45 0.12 -19.80
C CYS A 127 -7.93 -1.27 -20.23
N LEU A 128 -8.17 -1.71 -21.47
CA LEU A 128 -7.65 -2.99 -21.96
C LEU A 128 -6.11 -3.02 -22.03
N ARG A 129 -5.44 -1.87 -21.97
CA ARG A 129 -3.98 -1.75 -21.96
C ARG A 129 -3.35 -1.90 -20.58
N TYR A 130 -4.13 -2.09 -19.50
CA TYR A 130 -3.56 -2.27 -18.17
C TYR A 130 -2.49 -3.38 -18.09
N PRO A 131 -2.66 -4.57 -18.68
CA PRO A 131 -1.65 -5.63 -18.59
C PRO A 131 -0.27 -5.20 -19.12
N GLU A 132 -0.20 -4.71 -20.35
CA GLU A 132 1.07 -4.28 -20.98
C GLU A 132 1.72 -3.10 -20.24
N VAL A 133 0.92 -2.16 -19.72
CA VAL A 133 1.42 -0.99 -18.98
C VAL A 133 1.95 -1.42 -17.61
N LEU A 134 1.27 -2.35 -16.93
CA LEU A 134 1.74 -2.91 -15.67
C LEU A 134 3.05 -3.67 -15.87
N ASP A 135 3.14 -4.52 -16.90
CA ASP A 135 4.36 -5.26 -17.24
C ASP A 135 5.54 -4.31 -17.50
N TYR A 136 5.30 -3.23 -18.25
CA TYR A 136 6.32 -2.20 -18.46
C TYR A 136 6.81 -1.61 -17.14
N TYR A 137 5.93 -1.14 -16.25
CA TYR A 137 6.35 -0.53 -14.99
C TYR A 137 6.99 -1.52 -14.03
N PHE A 138 6.54 -2.79 -14.00
CA PHE A 138 7.23 -3.83 -13.24
C PHE A 138 8.63 -4.11 -13.78
N SER A 139 8.85 -4.04 -15.10
CA SER A 139 10.17 -4.23 -15.71
C SER A 139 11.19 -3.16 -15.30
N LEU A 140 10.73 -1.98 -14.86
CA LEU A 140 11.59 -0.90 -14.37
C LEU A 140 12.03 -1.10 -12.92
N VAL A 141 11.34 -1.95 -12.17
CA VAL A 141 11.68 -2.22 -10.77
C VAL A 141 12.94 -3.07 -10.72
N ARG A 142 13.97 -2.53 -10.06
CA ARG A 142 15.24 -3.24 -9.84
C ARG A 142 15.44 -3.53 -8.36
N TYR A 143 15.92 -4.73 -8.06
CA TYR A 143 16.39 -5.12 -6.74
C TYR A 143 17.84 -5.57 -6.86
N ASP A 144 18.66 -5.11 -5.93
CA ASP A 144 20.03 -5.58 -5.77
C ASP A 144 20.10 -6.38 -4.47
N TYR A 145 20.80 -7.52 -4.53
CA TYR A 145 21.05 -8.37 -3.37
C TYR A 145 22.51 -8.17 -2.94
N PRO A 146 22.77 -8.04 -1.63
CA PRO A 146 24.14 -8.08 -1.14
C PRO A 146 24.79 -9.42 -1.50
N SER A 147 26.08 -9.39 -1.83
CA SER A 147 26.84 -10.60 -2.14
C SER A 147 27.07 -11.44 -0.87
N ASP A 148 27.09 -12.76 -1.01
CA ASP A 148 27.46 -13.70 0.07
C ASP A 148 28.86 -13.45 0.69
N LYS A 149 29.69 -12.66 0.01
CA LYS A 149 31.03 -12.27 0.47
C LYS A 149 31.04 -11.03 1.36
N GLU A 150 29.94 -10.30 1.46
CA GLU A 150 29.87 -9.09 2.28
C GLU A 150 29.84 -9.45 3.77
N GLU A 151 30.56 -8.69 4.59
CA GLU A 151 30.67 -8.92 6.04
C GLU A 151 29.31 -8.93 6.75
N VAL A 152 28.36 -8.11 6.27
CA VAL A 152 26.99 -8.06 6.79
C VAL A 152 26.20 -9.37 6.60
N ILE A 153 26.59 -10.20 5.64
CA ILE A 153 26.03 -11.53 5.41
C ILE A 153 26.85 -12.61 6.14
N GLN A 154 28.18 -12.46 6.21
CA GLN A 154 29.07 -13.44 6.83
C GLN A 154 29.06 -13.45 8.36
N ASP A 155 28.98 -12.27 9.00
CA ASP A 155 28.88 -12.11 10.45
C ASP A 155 27.64 -11.29 10.83
N PRO A 156 26.42 -11.82 10.63
CA PRO A 156 25.20 -11.10 10.97
C PRO A 156 25.03 -11.05 12.48
N ARG A 157 25.01 -9.83 13.04
CA ARG A 157 24.88 -9.62 14.48
C ARG A 157 23.41 -9.50 14.88
N PHE A 158 22.91 -10.51 15.57
CA PHE A 158 21.54 -10.54 16.10
C PHE A 158 21.52 -10.29 17.62
N GLY A 159 20.51 -9.55 18.09
CA GLY A 159 20.27 -9.29 19.52
C GLY A 159 20.85 -7.98 20.05
N PRO A 160 20.58 -7.64 21.33
CA PRO A 160 21.05 -6.38 21.92
C PRO A 160 22.58 -6.39 22.04
N THR A 161 23.21 -5.34 21.52
CA THR A 161 24.66 -5.10 21.66
C THR A 161 25.06 -5.19 23.14
N ARG A 162 26.16 -5.93 23.42
CA ARG A 162 26.65 -6.22 24.79
C ARG A 162 26.83 -4.97 25.66
N GLU A 163 26.95 -3.78 25.08
CA GLU A 163 27.00 -2.49 25.77
C GLU A 163 25.77 -2.24 26.66
N ARG A 164 24.58 -2.73 26.28
CA ARG A 164 23.35 -2.52 27.07
C ARG A 164 23.27 -3.40 28.31
N GLN A 165 23.99 -4.53 28.34
CA GLN A 165 24.03 -5.43 29.50
C GLN A 165 25.00 -4.95 30.58
N ALA A 166 26.05 -4.21 30.22
CA ALA A 166 27.01 -3.67 31.18
C ALA A 166 26.38 -2.60 32.11
N ARG A 167 25.48 -1.75 31.59
CA ARG A 167 24.84 -0.68 32.38
C ARG A 167 23.86 -1.18 33.45
N VAL A 168 23.26 -2.36 33.28
CA VAL A 168 22.30 -2.90 34.26
C VAL A 168 23.00 -3.53 35.47
N LYS A 169 24.27 -3.94 35.32
CA LYS A 169 25.03 -4.54 36.43
C LYS A 169 25.61 -3.49 37.38
N ASP A 170 25.82 -2.26 36.91
CA ASP A 170 26.38 -1.16 37.70
C ASP A 170 25.34 -0.53 38.64
N SER A 171 24.08 -0.41 38.20
CA SER A 171 23.01 0.20 39.02
C SER A 171 22.56 -0.64 40.23
N ARG A 172 23.07 -1.87 40.40
CA ARG A 172 22.74 -2.74 41.54
C ARG A 172 23.77 -2.70 42.66
N ARG A 173 24.94 -2.07 42.46
CA ARG A 173 25.99 -1.97 43.50
C ARG A 173 25.87 -0.74 44.40
N ASP A 174 25.19 0.32 43.96
CA ASP A 174 25.08 1.59 44.70
C ASP A 174 23.88 1.69 45.66
N SER A 175 23.12 0.60 45.88
CA SER A 175 21.92 0.64 46.72
C SER A 175 22.05 -0.24 47.98
N VAL A 176 23.15 -0.07 48.72
CA VAL A 176 23.31 -0.66 50.06
C VAL A 176 24.01 0.33 51.01
N ASP A 177 23.40 1.49 51.25
CA ASP A 177 23.65 2.25 52.49
C ASP A 177 22.39 3.01 52.89
N MET A 178 21.73 2.55 53.96
CA MET A 178 20.56 3.19 54.56
C MET A 178 20.70 3.12 56.08
N THR A 179 21.25 4.18 56.67
CA THR A 179 21.18 4.46 58.11
C THR A 179 20.33 5.71 58.41
N VAL A 180 19.29 5.48 59.21
CA VAL A 180 18.75 6.30 60.33
C VAL A 180 17.98 7.62 60.06
N LYS A 181 16.70 7.61 60.51
CA LYS A 181 15.81 8.65 61.14
C LYS A 181 15.94 10.11 60.63
N ASP A 182 14.89 10.91 60.39
CA ASP A 182 13.77 11.27 61.26
C ASP A 182 12.83 12.29 60.54
N HIS A 183 11.65 12.51 61.12
CA HIS A 183 10.83 13.73 61.14
C HIS A 183 9.73 14.02 60.09
N ARG A 184 8.51 13.73 60.57
CA ARG A 184 7.38 14.68 60.82
C ARG A 184 6.55 15.23 59.64
N LYS A 185 5.32 14.69 59.62
CA LYS A 185 3.99 15.37 59.62
C LYS A 185 3.55 16.19 58.39
N ARG A 186 2.23 16.09 58.16
CA ARG A 186 1.31 16.95 57.36
C ARG A 186 1.25 16.53 55.89
N ASP A 187 0.13 16.17 55.26
CA ASP A 187 -1.27 16.55 55.48
C ASP A 187 -2.22 15.43 55.03
N ARG A 188 -3.29 15.23 55.81
CA ARG A 188 -4.48 14.47 55.41
C ARG A 188 -5.35 15.38 54.53
N ARG A 189 -5.60 15.03 53.27
CA ARG A 189 -6.88 15.27 52.55
C ARG A 189 -6.81 14.87 51.08
N ARG A 190 -7.37 13.71 50.72
CA ARG A 190 -8.55 13.57 49.84
C ARG A 190 -8.76 12.11 49.44
N SER A 191 -9.93 11.60 49.82
CA SER A 191 -10.53 10.35 49.37
C SER A 191 -10.87 10.38 47.88
N ARG A 192 -10.84 9.18 47.27
CA ARG A 192 -11.49 8.65 46.03
C ARG A 192 -10.40 7.96 45.20
N GLY A 193 -10.35 6.63 45.07
CA GLY A 193 -11.45 5.78 44.60
C GLY A 193 -11.47 5.83 43.09
N GLY A 194 -11.02 4.75 42.43
CA GLY A 194 -11.18 4.61 40.97
C GLY A 194 -10.06 3.82 40.30
N LYS A 195 -10.27 2.52 40.12
CA LYS A 195 -9.59 1.70 39.11
C LYS A 195 -9.84 2.35 37.74
N SER A 196 -8.77 2.58 36.97
CA SER A 196 -8.85 2.93 35.55
C SER A 196 -8.55 1.69 34.71
N PRO A 197 -9.38 1.33 33.72
CA PRO A 197 -9.11 0.24 32.78
C PRO A 197 -8.06 0.65 31.73
N PRO A 198 -7.42 -0.31 31.04
CA PRO A 198 -6.44 -0.02 30.00
C PRO A 198 -7.12 0.57 28.74
N PRO A 199 -6.39 1.35 27.92
CA PRO A 199 -6.95 2.03 26.75
C PRO A 199 -7.37 1.06 25.64
N GLU A 200 -8.55 1.33 25.08
CA GLU A 200 -9.17 0.64 23.96
C GLU A 200 -8.54 1.08 22.63
N ALA A 201 -8.24 0.11 21.75
CA ALA A 201 -7.61 0.35 20.45
C ALA A 201 -8.61 1.02 19.46
N PRO A 202 -8.13 1.88 18.54
CA PRO A 202 -9.01 2.54 17.58
C PRO A 202 -9.51 1.57 16.49
N MET A 203 -10.83 1.45 16.38
CA MET A 203 -11.51 0.71 15.30
C MET A 203 -11.63 1.56 14.02
N PRO A 204 -11.53 0.95 12.82
CA PRO A 204 -11.59 1.67 11.56
C PRO A 204 -13.01 2.10 11.16
N TYR A 205 -13.12 3.33 10.66
CA TYR A 205 -14.33 3.95 10.15
C TYR A 205 -14.84 3.23 8.90
N ARG A 206 -16.08 2.72 8.93
CA ARG A 206 -16.79 2.22 7.73
C ARG A 206 -17.87 3.23 7.37
N GLY A 207 -17.52 4.19 6.52
CA GLY A 207 -18.48 5.11 5.90
C GLY A 207 -18.70 4.69 4.44
N TYR A 208 -19.91 4.27 4.11
CA TYR A 208 -20.41 4.30 2.74
C TYR A 208 -21.71 5.12 2.72
N ARG A 209 -21.71 6.10 1.80
CA ARG A 209 -22.89 6.74 1.24
C ARG A 209 -23.71 5.74 0.45
#